data_AF-N4TAF8-F1
#
_entry.id   AF-N4TAF8-F1
#
_cell.length_a   1.000
_cell.length_b   1.000
_cell.length_c   1.000
_cell.angle_alpha   90.00
_cell.angle_beta   90.00
_cell.angle_gamma   90.00
#
_symmetry.space_group_name_H-M   'P 1'
#
loop_
_entity.id
_entity.type
_entity.pdbx_description
1 polymer ?
#
loop_
_entity_poly.entity_id
_entity_poly.type
_entity_poly.pdbx_seq_one_letter_code
_entity_poly.pdbx_strand_id
1 'polypeptide(L)'
;MSGTREFKGCYDSYLHYLVLKHFNPINDPHLSVFNVKEFKRYNDIKKKMVKESEENAQIFSCNKILVALLDESCSIKVGVSGLVANNFLKKYPSNRSLCIYKNNKDGYSGSARGGGNFLSQIKTIPLIQAGGHEEAFGLSFAKEDFEKVIKSLQTL
;
A
#
# COMPACT_ATOMS: atom_id res chain seq x y z
N MET A 1 24.45 13.35 -24.09
CA MET A 1 23.57 13.19 -22.92
C MET A 1 23.02 11.77 -22.93
N SER A 2 23.50 10.90 -22.05
CA SER A 2 22.95 9.55 -21.85
C SER A 2 23.38 9.10 -20.46
N GLY A 3 22.57 9.43 -19.47
CA GLY A 3 22.73 8.96 -18.10
C GLY A 3 21.92 7.70 -17.93
N THR A 4 22.58 6.55 -18.04
CA THR A 4 22.07 5.25 -17.61
C THR A 4 21.66 5.34 -16.14
N ARG A 5 20.35 5.36 -15.86
CA ARG A 5 19.85 5.06 -14.52
C ARG A 5 20.03 3.56 -14.29
N GLU A 6 21.16 3.18 -13.68
CA GLU A 6 21.31 1.86 -13.10
C GLU A 6 20.22 1.65 -12.04
N PHE A 7 19.24 0.81 -12.37
CA PHE A 7 18.32 0.24 -11.39
C PHE A 7 19.13 -0.70 -10.47
N LYS A 8 19.52 -0.20 -9.30
CA LYS A 8 20.13 -1.00 -8.24
C LYS A 8 19.11 -1.25 -7.13
N GLY A 9 18.72 -2.53 -6.99
CA GLY A 9 18.25 -3.07 -5.72
C GLY A 9 16.89 -3.74 -5.77
N CYS A 10 16.77 -4.86 -6.50
CA CYS A 10 15.83 -5.89 -6.10
C CYS A 10 16.34 -6.43 -4.75
N TYR A 11 15.73 -6.02 -3.64
CA TYR A 11 16.14 -6.52 -2.32
C TYR A 11 16.13 -8.05 -2.34
N ASP A 12 17.22 -8.63 -1.86
CA ASP A 12 17.45 -10.08 -1.81
C ASP A 12 16.20 -10.79 -1.28
N SER A 13 15.66 -11.72 -2.06
CA SER A 13 14.40 -12.43 -1.80
C SER A 13 14.35 -13.07 -0.40
N TYR A 14 15.51 -13.37 0.17
CA TYR A 14 15.67 -13.88 1.52
C TYR A 14 15.46 -12.82 2.61
N LEU A 15 16.00 -11.61 2.44
CA LEU A 15 15.78 -10.51 3.38
C LEU A 15 14.31 -10.09 3.38
N HIS A 16 13.67 -10.13 2.21
CA HIS A 16 12.23 -9.98 2.04
C HIS A 16 11.41 -11.03 2.81
N TYR A 17 11.76 -12.31 2.67
CA TYR A 17 11.14 -13.41 3.41
C TYR A 17 11.30 -13.24 4.92
N LEU A 18 12.47 -12.82 5.40
CA LEU A 18 12.74 -12.59 6.82
C LEU A 18 11.91 -11.44 7.38
N VAL A 19 11.77 -10.35 6.63
CA VAL A 19 10.89 -9.22 6.97
C VAL A 19 9.44 -9.67 7.11
N LEU A 20 8.91 -10.42 6.14
CA LEU A 20 7.55 -10.95 6.18
C LEU A 20 7.32 -11.97 7.30
N LYS A 21 8.30 -12.84 7.56
CA LYS A 21 8.26 -13.83 8.66
C LYS A 21 8.19 -13.16 10.04
N HIS A 22 8.86 -12.01 10.22
CA HIS A 22 8.84 -11.27 11.49
C HIS A 22 7.56 -10.45 11.72
N PHE A 23 6.73 -10.26 10.69
CA PHE A 23 5.39 -9.69 10.85
C PHE A 23 4.36 -10.69 11.42
N ASN A 24 4.74 -11.97 11.62
CA ASN A 24 3.91 -12.97 12.30
C ASN A 24 4.67 -13.55 13.50
N PRO A 25 4.59 -12.92 14.70
CA PRO A 25 5.39 -13.30 15.85
C PRO A 25 4.74 -14.51 16.53
N ILE A 26 4.96 -15.71 16.00
CA ILE A 26 4.63 -16.93 16.74
C ILE A 26 5.90 -17.39 17.47
N ASN A 27 5.98 -17.00 18.75
CA ASN A 27 6.69 -17.65 19.85
C ASN A 27 8.18 -18.03 19.67
N ASP A 28 9.10 -17.08 19.83
CA ASP A 28 10.49 -17.44 20.17
C ASP A 28 11.03 -16.62 21.36
N PRO A 29 11.24 -17.24 22.54
CA PRO A 29 11.73 -16.57 23.75
C PRO A 29 13.23 -16.20 23.74
N HIS A 30 14.00 -16.51 22.69
CA HIS A 30 15.45 -16.22 22.62
C HIS A 30 15.82 -14.84 22.02
N LEU A 31 14.86 -13.94 21.79
CA LEU A 31 15.02 -12.74 20.96
C LEU A 31 15.64 -11.47 21.64
N SER A 32 16.64 -11.57 22.53
CA SER A 32 16.86 -10.53 23.57
C SER A 32 17.70 -9.27 23.26
N VAL A 33 18.70 -9.20 22.37
CA VAL A 33 19.45 -7.92 22.11
C VAL A 33 19.96 -7.79 20.67
N PHE A 34 20.34 -8.89 20.04
CA PHE A 34 20.79 -8.94 18.64
C PHE A 34 19.70 -8.44 17.67
N ASN A 35 18.44 -8.53 18.07
CA ASN A 35 17.30 -8.13 17.26
C ASN A 35 17.02 -6.62 17.27
N VAL A 36 17.46 -5.83 18.25
CA VAL A 36 17.14 -4.38 18.25
C VAL A 36 17.80 -3.67 17.07
N LYS A 37 19.05 -4.04 16.74
CA LYS A 37 19.76 -3.53 15.57
C LYS A 37 19.08 -3.98 14.27
N GLU A 38 18.66 -5.23 14.18
CA GLU A 38 17.94 -5.76 13.02
C GLU A 38 16.53 -5.16 12.88
N PHE A 39 15.76 -5.00 13.96
CA PHE A 39 14.47 -4.29 13.96
C PHE A 39 14.61 -2.85 13.52
N LYS A 40 15.65 -2.14 13.98
CA LYS A 40 15.95 -0.79 13.53
C LYS A 40 16.26 -0.79 12.04
N ARG A 41 17.12 -1.70 11.57
CA ARG A 41 17.45 -1.87 10.15
C ARG A 41 16.20 -2.17 9.30
N TYR A 42 15.31 -3.05 9.75
CA TYR A 42 14.06 -3.36 9.08
C TYR A 42 13.11 -2.17 9.04
N ASN A 43 13.01 -1.41 10.14
CA ASN A 43 12.22 -0.18 10.17
C ASN A 43 12.78 0.89 9.23
N ASP A 44 14.10 1.01 9.12
CA ASP A 44 14.75 1.96 8.23
C ASP A 44 14.54 1.57 6.76
N ILE A 45 14.66 0.28 6.42
CA ILE A 45 14.30 -0.25 5.10
C ILE A 45 12.83 0.05 4.80
N LYS A 46 11.92 -0.29 5.71
CA LYS A 46 10.48 -0.03 5.56
C LYS A 46 10.19 1.45 5.31
N LYS A 47 10.81 2.36 6.06
CA LYS A 47 10.67 3.82 5.85
C LYS A 47 11.15 4.24 4.46
N LYS A 48 12.31 3.73 4.01
CA LYS A 48 12.85 4.00 2.67
C LYS A 48 11.85 3.54 1.61
N MET A 49 11.29 2.34 1.76
CA MET A 49 10.34 1.78 0.81
C MET A 49 9.02 2.54 0.77
N VAL A 50 8.51 2.99 1.92
CA VAL A 50 7.32 3.86 1.98
C VAL A 50 7.59 5.16 1.22
N LYS A 51 8.75 5.79 1.45
CA LYS A 51 9.15 7.02 0.76
C LYS A 51 9.29 6.84 -0.75
N GLU A 52 9.97 5.78 -1.18
CA GLU A 52 10.11 5.42 -2.60
C GLU A 52 8.74 5.15 -3.25
N SER A 53 7.82 4.50 -2.52
CA SER A 53 6.46 4.26 -2.99
C SER A 53 5.68 5.57 -3.13
N GLU A 54 5.83 6.51 -2.20
CA GLU A 54 5.20 7.83 -2.26
C GLU A 54 5.74 8.67 -3.43
N GLU A 55 7.04 8.60 -3.70
CA GLU A 55 7.70 9.37 -4.77
C GLU A 55 7.37 8.83 -6.18
N ASN A 56 7.18 7.52 -6.31
CA ASN A 56 6.89 6.86 -7.60
C ASN A 56 5.40 6.58 -7.84
N ALA A 57 4.52 6.83 -6.86
CA ALA A 57 3.09 6.61 -7.03
C ALA A 57 2.50 7.54 -8.10
N GLN A 58 1.66 6.98 -8.97
CA GLN A 58 0.77 7.80 -9.79
C GLN A 58 -0.41 8.24 -8.93
N ILE A 59 -0.57 9.55 -8.74
CA ILE A 59 -1.59 10.13 -7.87
C ILE A 59 -2.64 10.83 -8.71
N PHE A 60 -3.91 10.59 -8.42
CA PHE A 60 -5.04 11.28 -9.02
C PHE A 60 -6.19 11.40 -8.02
N SER A 61 -7.17 12.26 -8.31
CA SER A 61 -8.34 12.46 -7.45
C SER A 61 -9.59 11.83 -8.04
N CYS A 62 -10.35 11.15 -7.19
CA CYS A 62 -11.70 10.65 -7.46
C CYS A 62 -12.65 11.30 -6.45
N ASN A 63 -13.33 12.39 -6.85
CA ASN A 63 -14.11 13.24 -5.96
C ASN A 63 -13.34 13.67 -4.70
N LYS A 64 -13.72 13.15 -3.52
CA LYS A 64 -13.09 13.44 -2.22
C LYS A 64 -12.01 12.42 -1.82
N ILE A 65 -11.68 11.49 -2.72
CA ILE A 65 -10.76 10.39 -2.49
C ILE A 65 -9.47 10.64 -3.28
N LEU A 66 -8.34 10.74 -2.59
CA LEU A 66 -7.03 10.71 -3.23
C LEU A 66 -6.68 9.26 -3.55
N VAL A 67 -6.49 8.92 -4.82
CA VAL A 67 -6.08 7.59 -5.27
C VAL A 67 -4.61 7.61 -5.65
N ALA A 68 -3.85 6.70 -5.06
CA ALA A 68 -2.45 6.46 -5.39
C ALA A 68 -2.27 5.05 -5.94
N LEU A 69 -1.83 4.95 -7.19
CA LEU A 69 -1.46 3.70 -7.84
C LEU A 69 0.05 3.48 -7.68
N LEU A 70 0.43 2.43 -6.96
CA LEU A 70 1.84 2.06 -6.79
C LEU A 70 2.36 1.32 -8.04
N ASP A 71 3.54 1.74 -8.49
CA ASP A 71 4.25 1.15 -9.62
C ASP A 71 4.53 -0.36 -9.45
N GLU A 72 4.64 -1.07 -10.57
CA GLU A 72 5.00 -2.49 -10.67
C GLU A 72 6.40 -2.82 -10.14
N SER A 73 7.31 -1.84 -10.11
CA SER A 73 8.70 -2.01 -9.69
C SER A 73 8.91 -2.31 -8.19
N CYS A 74 7.90 -2.11 -7.33
CA CYS A 74 8.03 -2.34 -5.89
C CYS A 74 7.49 -3.72 -5.49
N SER A 75 8.36 -4.65 -5.08
CA SER A 75 8.01 -6.03 -4.71
C SER A 75 7.27 -6.17 -3.36
N ILE A 76 7.07 -5.10 -2.57
CA ILE A 76 6.42 -5.13 -1.24
C ILE A 76 5.23 -4.18 -1.13
N LYS A 77 4.27 -4.31 -2.04
CA LYS A 77 3.10 -3.40 -2.07
C LYS A 77 2.08 -3.71 -0.96
N VAL A 78 1.97 -4.98 -0.58
CA VAL A 78 1.02 -5.45 0.44
C VAL A 78 1.32 -4.81 1.80
N GLY A 79 2.58 -4.84 2.24
CA GLY A 79 2.99 -4.39 3.58
C GLY A 79 3.11 -2.87 3.76
N VAL A 80 3.15 -2.09 2.67
CA VAL A 80 3.37 -0.63 2.74
C VAL A 80 2.16 0.21 2.29
N SER A 81 1.23 -0.35 1.51
CA SER A 81 0.06 0.38 0.97
C SER A 81 -0.74 1.13 2.04
N GLY A 82 -0.95 0.52 3.22
CA GLY A 82 -1.66 1.17 4.32
C GLY A 82 -0.91 2.34 4.95
N LEU A 83 0.43 2.32 4.91
CA LEU A 83 1.27 3.41 5.41
C LEU A 83 1.30 4.56 4.41
N VAL A 84 1.43 4.24 3.13
CA VAL A 84 1.38 5.22 2.04
C VAL A 84 0.03 5.93 2.04
N ALA A 85 -1.08 5.19 2.12
CA ALA A 85 -2.43 5.78 2.23
C ALA A 85 -2.55 6.73 3.45
N ASN A 86 -1.98 6.34 4.59
CA ASN A 86 -2.02 7.18 5.80
C ASN A 86 -1.17 8.45 5.65
N ASN A 87 -0.01 8.36 5.02
CA ASN A 87 0.87 9.51 4.80
C ASN A 87 0.25 10.47 3.79
N PHE A 88 -0.39 9.96 2.73
CA PHE A 88 -1.12 10.79 1.78
C PHE A 88 -2.35 11.45 2.39
N LEU A 89 -3.10 10.76 3.25
CA LEU A 89 -4.19 11.36 4.02
C LEU A 89 -3.73 12.57 4.85
N LYS A 90 -2.51 12.53 5.39
CA LYS A 90 -1.91 13.64 6.16
C LYS A 90 -1.36 14.76 5.27
N LYS A 91 -0.82 14.41 4.10
CA LYS A 91 -0.11 15.32 3.21
C LYS A 91 -1.05 16.15 2.34
N TYR A 92 -2.15 15.57 1.90
CA TYR A 92 -3.11 16.20 1.00
C TYR A 92 -4.38 16.60 1.77
N PRO A 93 -5.04 17.70 1.39
CA PRO A 93 -6.30 18.15 2.00
C PRO A 93 -7.49 17.29 1.57
N SER A 94 -7.33 15.97 1.55
CA SER A 94 -8.35 14.98 1.25
C SER A 94 -8.72 14.24 2.54
N ASN A 95 -10.00 14.07 2.84
CA ASN A 95 -10.45 13.32 4.02
C ASN A 95 -10.35 11.80 3.83
N ARG A 96 -9.93 11.33 2.64
CA ARG A 96 -9.88 9.93 2.24
C ARG A 96 -8.71 9.70 1.29
N SER A 97 -7.94 8.65 1.55
CA SER A 97 -6.86 8.19 0.71
C SER A 97 -7.03 6.70 0.42
N LEU A 98 -6.80 6.32 -0.83
CA LEU A 98 -6.82 4.95 -1.32
C LEU A 98 -5.49 4.67 -2.03
N CYS A 99 -4.73 3.72 -1.53
CA CYS A 99 -3.50 3.26 -2.15
C CYS A 99 -3.71 1.87 -2.75
N ILE A 100 -3.64 1.75 -4.07
CA ILE A 100 -3.86 0.51 -4.83
C ILE A 100 -2.60 0.08 -5.57
N TYR A 101 -2.51 -1.21 -5.83
CA TYR A 101 -1.44 -1.83 -6.57
C TYR A 101 -1.92 -3.07 -7.31
N LYS A 102 -1.28 -3.39 -8.43
CA LYS A 102 -1.50 -4.67 -9.12
C LYS A 102 -0.95 -5.82 -8.27
N ASN A 103 -1.79 -6.83 -8.04
CA ASN A 103 -1.48 -8.03 -7.27
C ASN A 103 -1.07 -9.19 -8.18
N ASN A 104 -0.63 -10.30 -7.58
CA ASN A 104 -0.13 -11.48 -8.31
C ASN A 104 -1.23 -12.33 -8.97
N LYS A 105 -2.51 -11.97 -8.77
CA LYS A 105 -3.68 -12.71 -9.25
C LYS A 105 -4.38 -11.98 -10.41
N ASP A 106 -3.63 -11.19 -11.17
CA ASP A 106 -4.17 -10.35 -12.26
C ASP A 106 -5.34 -9.45 -11.80
N GLY A 107 -5.23 -8.86 -10.61
CA GLY A 107 -6.18 -7.89 -10.08
C GLY A 107 -5.48 -6.72 -9.40
N TYR A 108 -6.27 -5.86 -8.77
CA TYR A 108 -5.79 -4.81 -7.90
C TYR A 108 -6.10 -5.13 -6.45
N SER A 109 -5.17 -4.78 -5.56
CA SER A 109 -5.35 -4.81 -4.12
C SER A 109 -4.86 -3.50 -3.53
N GLY A 110 -5.32 -3.16 -2.34
CA GLY A 110 -4.97 -1.87 -1.76
C GLY A 110 -5.41 -1.70 -0.32
N SER A 111 -5.04 -0.56 0.22
CA SER A 111 -5.43 -0.10 1.55
C SER A 111 -6.02 1.30 1.45
N ALA A 112 -7.06 1.54 2.22
CA ALA A 112 -7.70 2.84 2.34
C ALA A 112 -7.55 3.39 3.77
N ARG A 113 -7.52 4.71 3.89
CA ARG A 113 -7.54 5.48 5.13
C ARG A 113 -8.49 6.65 4.98
N GLY A 114 -9.30 6.93 5.98
CA GLY A 114 -10.22 8.06 5.93
C GLY A 114 -11.09 8.11 7.17
N GLY A 115 -12.22 8.80 7.06
CA GLY A 115 -13.21 8.86 8.13
C GLY A 115 -14.65 8.87 7.61
N GLY A 116 -15.59 8.89 8.54
CA GLY A 116 -17.02 8.83 8.26
C GLY A 116 -17.47 7.44 7.83
N ASN A 117 -18.29 7.38 6.78
CA ASN A 117 -18.86 6.15 6.22
C ASN A 117 -18.07 5.63 4.99
N PHE A 118 -16.76 5.83 4.95
CA PHE A 118 -15.95 5.56 3.76
C PHE A 118 -15.97 4.08 3.33
N LEU A 119 -15.78 3.14 4.25
CA LEU A 119 -15.87 1.71 3.94
C LEU A 119 -17.28 1.35 3.49
N SER A 120 -18.30 1.85 4.20
CA SER A 120 -19.70 1.62 3.83
C SER A 120 -20.00 2.11 2.40
N GLN A 121 -19.48 3.26 2.00
CA GLN A 121 -19.58 3.77 0.63
C GLN A 121 -18.79 2.95 -0.39
N ILE A 122 -17.58 2.48 -0.06
CA ILE A 122 -16.84 1.59 -0.96
C ILE A 122 -17.59 0.27 -1.18
N LYS A 123 -18.22 -0.28 -0.14
CA LYS A 123 -19.01 -1.51 -0.23
C LYS A 123 -20.25 -1.40 -1.12
N THR A 124 -20.70 -0.19 -1.50
CA THR A 124 -21.80 -0.04 -2.46
C THR A 124 -21.36 -0.29 -3.89
N ILE A 125 -20.06 -0.28 -4.18
CA ILE A 125 -19.50 -0.58 -5.51
C ILE A 125 -19.37 -2.11 -5.65
N PRO A 126 -20.22 -2.79 -6.46
CA PRO A 126 -20.27 -4.26 -6.49
C PRO A 126 -18.98 -4.93 -7.00
N LEU A 127 -18.16 -4.18 -7.72
CA LEU A 127 -16.88 -4.63 -8.29
C LEU A 127 -15.75 -4.69 -7.25
N ILE A 128 -15.95 -4.09 -6.06
CA ILE A 128 -14.93 -4.01 -5.02
C ILE A 128 -15.29 -4.94 -3.87
N GLN A 129 -14.34 -5.80 -3.51
CA GLN A 129 -14.35 -6.51 -2.23
C GLN A 129 -13.59 -5.67 -1.21
N ALA A 130 -14.20 -5.34 -0.07
CA ALA A 130 -13.58 -4.51 0.96
C ALA A 130 -13.89 -5.02 2.38
N GLY A 131 -12.90 -4.92 3.27
CA GLY A 131 -13.01 -5.37 4.66
C GLY A 131 -12.08 -4.63 5.61
N GLY A 132 -12.51 -4.43 6.85
CA GLY A 132 -11.81 -3.66 7.88
C GLY A 132 -12.75 -2.74 8.65
N HIS A 133 -12.22 -1.61 9.12
CA HIS A 133 -12.95 -0.57 9.83
C HIS A 133 -13.15 0.66 8.92
N GLU A 134 -14.13 1.51 9.24
CA GLU A 134 -14.41 2.74 8.48
C GLU A 134 -13.19 3.65 8.32
N GLU A 135 -12.32 3.67 9.33
CA GLU A 135 -11.10 4.49 9.35
C GLU A 135 -9.94 3.87 8.54
N ALA A 136 -9.95 2.55 8.40
CA ALA A 136 -8.88 1.77 7.79
C ALA A 136 -9.37 0.41 7.31
N PHE A 137 -9.28 0.17 6.00
CA PHE A 137 -9.71 -1.08 5.39
C PHE A 137 -8.82 -1.49 4.22
N GLY A 138 -8.85 -2.78 3.90
CA GLY A 138 -8.28 -3.34 2.69
C GLY A 138 -9.35 -3.48 1.62
N LEU A 139 -8.93 -3.44 0.35
CA LEU A 139 -9.81 -3.71 -0.78
C LEU A 139 -9.11 -4.43 -1.92
N SER A 140 -9.91 -5.06 -2.79
CA SER A 140 -9.47 -5.68 -4.04
C SER A 140 -10.55 -5.71 -5.10
N PHE A 141 -10.15 -5.69 -6.37
CA PHE A 141 -11.03 -5.81 -7.53
C PHE A 141 -10.28 -6.40 -8.73
N ALA A 142 -11.02 -6.87 -9.75
CA ALA A 142 -10.45 -7.49 -10.95
C ALA A 142 -9.77 -6.44 -11.86
N LYS A 143 -8.74 -6.84 -12.61
CA LYS A 143 -7.94 -5.91 -13.44
C LYS A 143 -8.76 -5.30 -14.57
N GLU A 144 -9.61 -6.11 -15.18
CA GLU A 144 -10.56 -5.75 -16.23
C GLU A 144 -11.59 -4.69 -15.78
N ASP A 145 -11.81 -4.56 -14.47
CA ASP A 145 -12.77 -3.62 -13.91
C ASP A 145 -12.15 -2.28 -13.49
N PHE A 146 -10.85 -2.07 -13.72
CA PHE A 146 -10.14 -0.86 -13.28
C PHE A 146 -10.86 0.43 -13.69
N GLU A 147 -11.16 0.60 -14.98
CA GLU A 147 -11.82 1.82 -15.45
C GLU A 147 -13.21 2.03 -14.85
N LYS A 148 -13.98 0.95 -14.68
CA LYS A 148 -15.32 1.00 -14.07
C LYS A 148 -15.21 1.38 -12.60
N VAL A 149 -14.26 0.80 -11.87
CA VAL A 149 -13.99 1.12 -10.47
C VAL A 149 -13.57 2.57 -10.31
N ILE A 150 -12.64 3.08 -11.13
CA ILE A 150 -12.22 4.48 -11.07
C ILE A 150 -13.40 5.43 -11.34
N LYS A 151 -14.26 5.12 -12.33
CA LYS A 151 -15.49 5.88 -12.58
C LYS A 151 -16.46 5.84 -11.39
N SER A 152 -16.69 4.67 -10.79
CA SER A 152 -17.55 4.57 -9.60
C SER A 152 -17.01 5.38 -8.42
N LEU A 153 -15.70 5.36 -8.19
CA LEU A 153 -15.05 6.17 -7.14
C LEU A 153 -15.24 7.68 -7.36
N GLN A 154 -15.29 8.15 -8.62
CA GLN A 154 -15.55 9.56 -8.94
C GLN A 154 -16.98 10.01 -8.60
N THR A 155 -17.90 9.07 -8.38
CA THR A 155 -19.31 9.35 -8.05
C THR A 155 -19.66 9.26 -6.56
N LEU A 156 -18.71 8.85 -5.71
CA LEU A 156 -18.86 8.74 -4.24
C LEU A 156 -18.61 10.07 -3.54
#